data_AF-A0AAW2R8V1-F1
#
_entry.id   AF-A0AAW2R8V1-F1
#
_cell.length_a   1.000
_cell.length_b   1.000
_cell.length_c   1.000
_cell.angle_alpha   90.00
_cell.angle_beta   90.00
_cell.angle_gamma   90.00
#
_symmetry.space_group_name_H-M   'P 1'
#
loop_
_entity.id
_entity.type
_entity.pdbx_description
1 polymer ?
#
loop_
_entity_poly.entity_id
_entity_poly.type
_entity_poly.pdbx_seq_one_letter_code
_entity_poly.pdbx_strand_id
1 'polypeptide(L)'
;MRMCDFKTQEMQPSDQEWEPTEGEFSSLQFLLLENLDLVHWKADETHFPRLRHLVIRDCSALEEIPRGIGDIPTLEIIELDECNTSIVASAKQIQEDQRQYGNDGLEVRIC
;
A
#
# COMPACT_ATOMS: atom_id res chain seq x y z
N MET A 1 -33.10 -21.32 17.26
CA MET A 1 -33.73 -20.02 16.96
C MET A 1 -33.48 -19.08 18.12
N ARG A 2 -32.52 -18.17 17.96
CA ARG A 2 -32.49 -16.80 18.52
C ARG A 2 -31.16 -16.16 18.12
N MET A 3 -31.32 -15.00 17.48
CA MET A 3 -30.40 -13.97 17.00
C MET A 3 -28.89 -14.17 17.16
N CYS A 4 -28.19 -14.18 16.03
CA CYS A 4 -26.81 -13.71 15.98
C CYS A 4 -26.87 -12.17 16.08
N ASP A 5 -26.45 -11.65 17.22
CA ASP A 5 -26.27 -10.22 17.42
C ASP A 5 -25.15 -9.71 16.50
N PHE A 6 -25.47 -8.71 15.69
CA PHE A 6 -24.50 -7.86 15.02
C PHE A 6 -23.67 -7.15 16.09
N LYS A 7 -22.47 -7.66 16.37
CA LYS A 7 -21.44 -6.89 17.06
C LYS A 7 -20.54 -6.29 16.00
N THR A 8 -20.63 -4.97 15.83
CA THR A 8 -19.52 -4.14 15.35
C THR A 8 -18.27 -4.58 16.12
N GLN A 9 -17.32 -5.22 15.44
CA GLN A 9 -16.02 -5.52 16.05
C GLN A 9 -15.24 -4.21 16.07
N GLU A 10 -14.95 -3.71 17.26
CA GLU A 10 -13.96 -2.64 17.41
C GLU A 10 -12.57 -3.24 17.19
N MET A 11 -11.84 -2.70 16.23
CA MET A 11 -10.47 -3.08 15.91
C MET A 11 -9.57 -2.92 17.13
N GLN A 12 -8.75 -3.93 17.41
CA GLN A 12 -7.71 -3.87 18.43
C GLN A 12 -6.59 -2.92 17.96
N PRO A 13 -5.79 -2.32 18.87
CA PRO A 13 -4.65 -1.47 18.50
C PRO A 13 -3.62 -2.16 17.58
N SER A 14 -3.61 -3.49 17.54
CA SER A 14 -2.79 -4.32 16.65
C SER A 14 -3.31 -4.43 15.22
N ASP A 15 -4.55 -4.02 14.96
CA ASP A 15 -5.23 -4.28 13.67
C ASP A 15 -5.06 -3.11 12.69
N GLN A 16 -4.39 -2.04 13.14
CA GLN A 16 -4.09 -0.83 12.37
C GLN A 16 -2.67 -0.83 11.78
N GLU A 17 -1.92 -1.91 12.00
CA GLU A 17 -0.60 -2.10 11.40
C GLU A 17 -0.60 -3.34 10.51
N TRP A 18 0.06 -3.27 9.37
CA TRP A 18 0.26 -4.41 8.49
C TRP A 18 1.72 -4.54 8.08
N GLU A 19 2.33 -5.65 8.48
CA GLU A 19 3.65 -6.09 8.07
C GLU A 19 3.49 -7.48 7.41
N PRO A 20 3.65 -7.60 6.08
CA PRO A 20 3.57 -8.89 5.40
C PRO A 20 4.68 -9.83 5.90
N THR A 21 4.49 -11.14 5.82
CA THR A 21 5.61 -12.05 6.11
C THR A 21 6.56 -12.06 4.91
N GLU A 22 7.88 -12.00 5.16
CA GLU A 22 8.89 -12.12 4.10
C GLU A 22 8.65 -13.37 3.24
N GLY A 23 8.61 -13.19 1.92
CA GLY A 23 8.40 -14.27 0.95
C GLY A 23 6.95 -14.76 0.77
N GLU A 24 6.00 -14.35 1.63
CA GLU A 24 4.58 -14.73 1.54
C GLU A 24 3.98 -14.36 0.18
N PHE A 25 4.36 -13.19 -0.35
CA PHE A 25 3.84 -12.63 -1.60
C PHE A 25 4.90 -12.59 -2.71
N SER A 26 5.86 -13.52 -2.71
CA SER A 26 6.98 -13.58 -3.66
C SER A 26 6.61 -13.64 -5.16
N SER A 27 5.37 -14.01 -5.49
CA SER A 27 4.84 -14.07 -6.87
C SER A 27 3.75 -13.03 -7.17
N LEU A 28 3.39 -12.19 -6.19
CA LEU A 28 2.34 -11.19 -6.34
C LEU A 28 2.80 -10.09 -7.29
N GLN A 29 2.00 -9.81 -8.32
CA GLN A 29 2.26 -8.74 -9.30
C GLN A 29 1.31 -7.55 -9.14
N PHE A 30 0.17 -7.73 -8.46
CA PHE A 30 -0.86 -6.74 -8.26
C PHE A 30 -1.30 -6.76 -6.79
N LEU A 31 -1.33 -5.60 -6.14
CA LEU A 31 -1.79 -5.43 -4.77
C LEU A 31 -2.86 -4.33 -4.74
N LEU A 32 -4.02 -4.63 -4.15
CA LEU A 32 -5.10 -3.69 -3.89
C LEU A 32 -5.31 -3.57 -2.38
N LEU A 33 -5.23 -2.35 -1.87
CA LEU A 33 -5.65 -1.99 -0.52
C LEU A 33 -6.90 -1.11 -0.66
N GLU A 34 -8.04 -1.60 -0.21
CA GLU A 34 -9.33 -0.94 -0.39
C GLU A 34 -10.13 -0.91 0.91
N ASN A 35 -10.57 0.27 1.34
CA ASN A 35 -11.45 0.48 2.49
C ASN A 35 -10.92 -0.23 3.76
N LEU A 36 -9.64 0.02 4.07
CA LEU A 36 -8.98 -0.51 5.26
C LEU A 36 -8.80 0.61 6.28
N ASP A 37 -9.08 0.32 7.55
CA ASP A 37 -8.71 1.15 8.71
C ASP A 37 -7.21 0.97 9.07
N LEU A 38 -6.37 0.70 8.07
CA LEU A 38 -4.93 0.53 8.20
C LEU A 38 -4.26 1.89 8.40
N VAL A 39 -3.49 2.05 9.46
CA VAL A 39 -2.75 3.29 9.77
C VAL A 39 -1.29 3.18 9.33
N HIS A 40 -0.62 2.08 9.69
CA HIS A 40 0.78 1.86 9.36
C HIS A 40 0.94 0.64 8.46
N TRP A 41 1.46 0.87 7.27
CA TRP A 41 1.95 -0.20 6.42
C TRP A 41 3.47 -0.32 6.63
N LYS A 42 3.98 -1.53 6.87
CA LYS A 42 5.41 -1.84 7.02
C LYS A 42 5.78 -2.84 5.94
N ALA A 43 6.45 -2.38 4.89
CA ALA A 43 6.87 -3.24 3.80
C ALA A 43 8.08 -2.66 3.08
N ASP A 44 8.81 -3.54 2.42
CA ASP A 44 9.97 -3.24 1.59
C ASP A 44 10.00 -4.17 0.36
N GLU A 45 11.11 -4.15 -0.40
CA GLU A 45 11.27 -4.91 -1.62
C GLU A 45 11.26 -6.44 -1.43
N THR A 46 11.57 -6.92 -0.22
CA THR A 46 11.63 -8.35 0.10
C THR A 46 10.24 -8.96 0.26
N HIS A 47 9.27 -8.14 0.63
CA HIS A 47 7.89 -8.56 0.84
C HIS A 47 7.16 -8.79 -0.49
N PHE A 48 7.45 -7.97 -1.50
CA PHE A 48 6.79 -8.02 -2.81
C PHE A 48 7.76 -7.91 -4.00
N PRO A 49 8.73 -8.84 -4.15
CA PRO A 49 9.83 -8.72 -5.11
C PRO A 49 9.42 -8.73 -6.59
N ARG A 50 8.14 -8.98 -6.89
CA ARG A 50 7.56 -9.01 -8.24
C ARG A 50 6.38 -8.07 -8.41
N LEU A 51 6.11 -7.19 -7.46
CA LEU A 51 4.98 -6.27 -7.55
C LEU A 51 5.20 -5.35 -8.75
N ARG A 52 4.17 -5.21 -9.57
CA ARG A 52 4.14 -4.34 -10.74
C ARG A 52 3.13 -3.22 -10.59
N HIS A 53 2.04 -3.47 -9.88
CA HIS A 53 0.95 -2.52 -9.75
C HIS A 53 0.42 -2.50 -8.32
N LEU A 54 0.49 -1.33 -7.70
CA LEU A 54 -0.10 -1.02 -6.41
C LEU A 54 -1.33 -0.13 -6.61
N VAL A 55 -2.46 -0.51 -6.04
CA VAL A 55 -3.68 0.30 -5.97
C VAL A 55 -4.04 0.53 -4.52
N ILE A 56 -4.27 1.79 -4.13
CA ILE A 56 -4.80 2.16 -2.83
C ILE A 56 -6.08 2.96 -3.06
N ARG A 57 -7.19 2.48 -2.47
CA ARG A 57 -8.51 3.12 -2.58
C ARG A 57 -9.14 3.29 -1.22
N ASP A 58 -9.62 4.49 -0.92
CA ASP A 58 -10.41 4.79 0.29
C ASP A 58 -9.75 4.29 1.60
N CYS A 59 -8.42 4.35 1.67
CA CYS A 59 -7.65 4.04 2.89
C CYS A 59 -7.32 5.34 3.63
N SER A 60 -8.35 6.02 4.13
CA SER A 60 -8.22 7.38 4.68
C SER A 60 -7.33 7.47 5.93
N ALA A 61 -7.20 6.38 6.69
CA ALA A 61 -6.38 6.29 7.90
C ALA A 61 -4.89 6.03 7.62
N LEU A 62 -4.52 5.55 6.42
CA LEU A 62 -3.15 5.19 6.10
C LEU A 62 -2.28 6.44 6.01
N GLU A 63 -1.20 6.47 6.78
CA GLU A 63 -0.35 7.66 6.87
C GLU A 63 0.52 7.83 5.62
N GLU A 64 1.17 6.76 5.15
CA GLU A 64 2.08 6.79 4.00
C GLU A 64 2.24 5.44 3.31
N ILE A 65 2.74 5.47 2.08
CA ILE A 65 3.30 4.31 1.40
C ILE A 65 4.74 4.12 1.90
N PRO A 66 5.14 2.92 2.35
CA PRO A 66 6.51 2.66 2.80
C PRO A 66 7.52 2.94 1.70
N ARG A 67 8.62 3.64 2.02
CA ARG A 67 9.68 3.95 1.05
C ARG A 67 10.26 2.71 0.36
N GLY A 68 10.35 1.58 1.06
CA GLY A 68 10.86 0.32 0.50
C GLY A 68 10.00 -0.25 -0.63
N ILE A 69 8.74 0.17 -0.77
CA ILE A 69 7.95 -0.12 -1.98
C ILE A 69 8.60 0.50 -3.22
N GLY A 70 9.21 1.67 -3.07
CA GLY A 70 9.97 2.33 -4.11
C GLY A 70 11.25 1.61 -4.53
N ASP A 71 11.76 0.70 -3.71
CA ASP A 71 12.95 -0.11 -4.02
C ASP A 71 12.61 -1.37 -4.83
N ILE A 72 11.32 -1.64 -5.08
CA ILE A 72 10.86 -2.75 -5.92
C ILE A 72 11.17 -2.45 -7.40
N PRO A 73 12.09 -3.19 -8.05
CA PRO A 73 12.56 -2.86 -9.40
C PRO A 73 11.51 -3.14 -10.49
N THR A 74 10.49 -3.94 -10.18
CA THR A 74 9.41 -4.30 -11.09
C THR A 74 8.19 -3.39 -11.00
N LEU A 75 8.17 -2.46 -10.04
CA LEU A 75 7.02 -1.59 -9.81
C LEU A 75 6.87 -0.61 -10.97
N GLU A 76 5.71 -0.65 -11.63
CA GLU A 76 5.41 0.13 -12.83
C GLU A 76 4.36 1.20 -12.54
N ILE A 77 3.38 0.91 -11.67
CA ILE A 77 2.23 1.79 -11.43
C ILE A 77 1.88 1.84 -9.95
N ILE A 78 1.66 3.05 -9.45
CA ILE A 78 0.94 3.33 -8.20
C ILE A 78 -0.33 4.12 -8.57
N GLU A 79 -1.50 3.55 -8.28
CA GLU A 79 -2.80 4.17 -8.48
C GLU A 79 -3.45 4.50 -7.13
N LEU A 80 -3.86 5.74 -6.96
CA LEU A 80 -4.47 6.27 -5.75
C LEU A 80 -5.87 6.80 -6.08
N ASP A 81 -6.86 6.32 -5.34
CA ASP A 81 -8.26 6.66 -5.53
C ASP A 81 -8.88 7.03 -4.17
N GLU A 82 -9.53 8.18 -4.07
CA GLU A 82 -10.08 8.71 -2.81
C GLU A 82 -9.09 8.71 -1.62
N CYS A 83 -7.80 8.88 -1.88
CA CYS A 83 -6.73 8.85 -0.87
C CYS A 83 -6.45 10.23 -0.25
N ASN A 84 -5.94 10.23 0.98
CA ASN A 84 -5.52 11.45 1.67
C ASN A 84 -4.22 12.05 1.04
N THR A 85 -3.89 13.28 1.41
CA THR A 85 -2.73 14.00 0.85
C THR A 85 -1.38 13.41 1.24
N SER A 86 -1.28 12.68 2.35
CA SER A 86 0.00 12.09 2.80
C SER A 86 0.35 10.83 2.00
N ILE A 87 -0.65 10.00 1.65
CA ILE A 87 -0.47 8.90 0.70
C ILE A 87 -0.05 9.45 -0.67
N VAL A 88 -0.69 10.51 -1.15
CA VAL A 88 -0.30 11.17 -2.42
C VAL A 88 1.13 11.73 -2.36
N ALA A 89 1.53 12.33 -1.23
CA ALA A 89 2.87 12.86 -1.06
C ALA A 89 3.94 11.76 -1.05
N SER A 90 3.71 10.67 -0.33
CA SER A 90 4.63 9.52 -0.30
C SER A 90 4.76 8.83 -1.65
N ALA A 91 3.65 8.63 -2.39
CA ALA A 91 3.70 8.09 -3.76
C ALA A 91 4.53 8.96 -4.71
N LYS A 92 4.36 10.29 -4.65
CA LYS A 92 5.16 11.23 -5.46
C LYS A 92 6.62 11.23 -5.06
N GLN A 93 6.93 11.10 -3.77
CA GLN A 93 8.30 10.98 -3.30
C GLN A 93 8.96 9.72 -3.84
N ILE A 94 8.27 8.58 -3.79
CA ILE A 94 8.76 7.32 -4.37
C ILE A 94 9.05 7.49 -5.87
N GLN A 95 8.14 8.15 -6.61
CA GLN A 95 8.36 8.42 -8.02
C GLN A 95 9.59 9.30 -8.28
N GLU A 96 9.77 10.36 -7.50
CA GLU A 96 10.92 11.25 -7.64
C GLU A 96 12.24 10.54 -7.27
N ASP A 97 12.24 9.73 -6.20
CA ASP A 97 13.39 8.95 -5.78
C ASP A 97 13.80 7.96 -6.89
N GLN A 98 12.84 7.25 -7.50
CA GLN A 98 13.12 6.36 -8.62
C GLN A 98 13.68 7.09 -9.85
N ARG A 99 13.17 8.29 -10.18
CA ARG A 99 13.73 9.13 -11.27
C ARG A 99 15.16 9.54 -11.00
N GLN A 100 15.50 9.89 -9.76
CA GLN A 100 16.87 10.23 -9.37
C GLN A 100 17.84 9.05 -9.54
N TYR A 101 17.35 7.81 -9.41
CA TYR A 101 18.10 6.59 -9.71
C TYR A 101 18.03 6.15 -11.19
N GLY A 102 17.39 6.94 -12.06
CA GLY A 102 17.32 6.70 -13.50
C GLY A 102 16.16 5.82 -13.95
N ASN A 103 15.18 5.54 -13.08
CA ASN A 103 13.93 4.88 -13.46
C ASN A 103 12.81 5.90 -13.70
N ASP A 104 12.66 6.31 -14.96
CA ASP A 104 11.56 7.19 -15.39
C ASP A 104 10.24 6.44 -15.67
N GLY A 105 10.23 5.11 -15.55
CA GLY A 105 9.12 4.26 -15.96
C GLY A 105 7.97 4.16 -14.95
N LEU A 106 8.17 4.56 -13.69
CA LEU A 106 7.13 4.48 -12.67
C LEU A 106 6.07 5.58 -12.85
N GLU A 107 4.83 5.15 -13.03
CA GLU A 107 3.67 6.03 -13.12
C GLU A 107 2.96 6.15 -11.77
N VAL A 108 2.62 7.38 -11.37
CA VAL A 108 1.72 7.66 -10.24
C VAL A 108 0.46 8.27 -10.79
N ARG A 109 -0.68 7.60 -10.59
CA ARG A 109 -2.01 8.01 -11.03
C ARG A 109 -2.84 8.38 -9.82
N ILE A 110 -3.51 9.53 -9.89
CA ILE A 110 -4.39 10.03 -8.84
C ILE A 110 -5.74 10.24 -9.51
N CYS A 111 -6.74 9.47 -9.08
CA CYS A 111 -8.08 9.44 -9.63
C CYS A 111 -9.05 10.29 -8.78
#